data_AF-A0A7X8QVE0-F1
#
_entry.id   AF-A0A7X8QVE0-F1
#
_cell.length_a   1.000
_cell.length_b   1.000
_cell.length_c   1.000
_cell.angle_alpha   90.00
_cell.angle_beta   90.00
_cell.angle_gamma   90.00
#
_symmetry.space_group_name_H-M   'P 1'
#
loop_
_entity.id
_entity.type
_entity.pdbx_description
1 polymer ?
#
loop_
_entity_poly.entity_id
_entity_poly.type
_entity_poly.pdbx_seq_one_letter_code
_entity_poly.pdbx_strand_id
1 'polypeptide(L)'
;MLSRYIEVKRLYDETASLIADLGIRGRISIEEMNFLLDLLELVLIDKDQRLFLEDLKQWNPGAGPEEIDEIIKATLLNNKLKDFISWSENREMIRDLIREKYKDG
;
A
#
# COMPACT_ATOMS: atom_id res chain seq x y z
N MET A 1 0.36 15.55 -24.35
CA MET A 1 1.15 14.48 -23.70
C MET A 1 2.14 15.00 -22.66
N LEU A 2 3.03 15.95 -22.98
CA LEU A 2 4.00 16.55 -22.03
C LEU A 2 3.37 17.10 -20.74
N SER A 3 2.24 17.80 -20.83
CA SER A 3 1.55 18.37 -19.65
C SER A 3 1.17 17.31 -18.60
N ARG A 4 0.66 16.15 -19.04
CA ARG A 4 0.24 15.06 -18.14
C ARG A 4 1.43 14.40 -17.45
N TYR A 5 2.56 14.27 -18.15
CA TYR A 5 3.79 13.73 -17.57
C TYR A 5 4.34 14.66 -16.48
N ILE A 6 4.37 15.97 -16.73
CA ILE A 6 4.81 16.98 -15.76
C ILE A 6 3.91 16.97 -14.52
N GLU A 7 2.61 16.85 -14.71
CA GLU A 7 1.63 16.79 -13.62
C GLU A 7 1.80 15.54 -12.75
N VAL A 8 1.95 14.36 -13.36
CA VAL A 8 2.20 13.09 -12.63
C VAL A 8 3.52 13.15 -11.87
N LYS A 9 4.58 13.68 -12.49
CA LYS A 9 5.89 13.83 -11.82
C LYS A 9 5.80 14.75 -10.61
N ARG A 10 5.13 15.90 -10.76
CA ARG A 10 4.92 16.84 -9.67
C ARG A 10 4.14 16.21 -8.51
N LEU A 11 3.07 15.47 -8.82
CA LEU A 11 2.29 14.76 -7.82
C LEU A 11 3.13 13.71 -7.07
N TYR A 12 3.97 12.97 -7.79
CA TYR A 12 4.92 12.03 -7.19
C TYR A 12 5.89 12.75 -6.24
N ASP A 13 6.56 13.80 -6.70
CA ASP A 13 7.57 14.54 -5.92
C ASP A 13 6.96 15.15 -4.65
N GLU A 14 5.78 15.79 -4.76
CA GLU A 14 5.07 16.39 -3.62
C GLU A 14 4.60 15.33 -2.62
N THR A 15 4.06 14.20 -3.09
CA THR A 15 3.57 13.12 -2.22
C THR A 15 4.72 12.39 -1.53
N ALA A 16 5.81 12.09 -2.24
CA ALA A 16 7.00 11.46 -1.67
C ALA A 16 7.64 12.35 -0.59
N SER A 17 7.71 13.66 -0.84
CA SER A 17 8.21 14.64 0.14
C SER A 17 7.37 14.66 1.42
N LEU A 18 6.03 14.64 1.29
CA LEU A 18 5.12 14.55 2.43
C LEU A 18 5.32 13.27 3.24
N ILE A 19 5.41 12.11 2.57
CA ILE A 19 5.65 10.81 3.22
C ILE A 19 7.00 10.84 3.99
N ALA A 20 8.05 11.37 3.38
CA ALA A 20 9.35 11.50 4.01
C ALA A 20 9.32 12.44 5.23
N ASP A 21 8.64 13.59 5.14
CA ASP A 21 8.49 14.52 6.28
C ASP A 21 7.76 13.84 7.46
N LEU A 22 6.72 13.04 7.19
CA LEU A 22 6.03 12.27 8.22
C LEU A 22 6.95 11.26 8.91
N GLY A 23 7.76 10.53 8.14
CA GLY A 23 8.73 9.58 8.68
C GLY A 23 9.84 10.26 9.49
N ILE A 24 10.43 11.35 8.97
CA ILE A 24 11.48 12.12 9.65
C ILE A 24 10.98 12.71 10.97
N ARG A 25 9.72 13.16 11.03
CA ARG A 25 9.09 13.67 12.25
C ARG A 25 8.63 12.57 13.21
N GLY A 26 8.80 11.31 12.86
CA GLY A 26 8.36 10.16 13.66
C GLY A 26 6.83 10.07 13.80
N ARG A 27 6.08 10.60 12.83
CA ARG A 27 4.61 10.49 12.77
C ARG A 27 4.14 9.14 12.24
N ILE A 28 5.00 8.48 11.49
CA ILE A 28 4.86 7.11 10.99
C ILE A 28 6.19 6.38 11.23
N SER A 29 6.14 5.06 11.30
CA SER A 29 7.34 4.23 11.40
C SER A 29 8.16 4.25 10.09
N ILE A 30 9.41 3.80 10.14
CA ILE A 30 10.27 3.69 8.95
C ILE A 30 9.67 2.68 7.97
N GLU A 31 9.10 1.60 8.47
CA GLU A 31 8.42 0.56 7.70
C GLU A 31 7.18 1.12 7.00
N GLU A 32 6.36 1.89 7.71
CA GLU A 32 5.19 2.57 7.15
C GLU A 32 5.59 3.57 6.06
N MET A 33 6.65 4.35 6.31
CA MET A 33 7.21 5.27 5.32
C MET A 33 7.66 4.54 4.06
N ASN A 34 8.44 3.46 4.20
CA ASN A 34 8.94 2.68 3.07
C ASN A 34 7.80 2.04 2.28
N PHE A 35 6.82 1.46 2.97
CA PHE A 35 5.63 0.89 2.34
C PHE A 35 4.86 1.93 1.51
N LEU A 36 4.63 3.12 2.07
CA LEU A 36 3.91 4.19 1.39
C LEU A 36 4.65 4.71 0.15
N LEU A 37 5.99 4.79 0.20
CA LEU A 37 6.80 5.18 -0.96
C LEU A 37 6.76 4.10 -2.06
N ASP A 38 6.83 2.83 -1.68
CA ASP A 38 6.70 1.73 -2.63
C ASP A 38 5.30 1.69 -3.27
N LEU A 39 4.24 1.93 -2.48
CA LEU A 39 2.87 2.02 -2.98
C LEU A 39 2.68 3.22 -3.94
N LEU A 40 3.29 4.36 -3.64
CA LEU A 40 3.25 5.54 -4.50
C LEU A 40 3.90 5.27 -5.86
N GLU A 41 5.07 4.63 -5.86
CA GLU A 41 5.76 4.21 -7.07
C GLU A 41 4.90 3.24 -7.89
N LEU A 42 4.24 2.31 -7.19
CA LEU A 42 3.33 1.37 -7.83
C LEU A 42 2.16 2.04 -8.51
N VAL A 43 1.46 2.95 -7.82
CA VAL A 43 0.27 3.59 -8.38
C VAL A 43 0.61 4.50 -9.58
N LEU A 44 1.74 5.20 -9.53
CA LEU A 44 2.06 6.25 -10.50
C LEU A 44 2.98 5.80 -11.64
N ILE A 45 3.87 4.82 -11.38
CA ILE A 45 4.89 4.37 -12.34
C ILE A 45 4.53 2.97 -12.86
N ASP A 46 4.33 2.00 -11.97
CA ASP A 46 4.09 0.60 -12.33
C ASP A 46 2.60 0.22 -12.33
N LYS A 47 1.95 0.52 -13.45
CA LYS A 47 0.50 0.31 -13.63
C LYS A 47 0.08 -1.16 -13.74
N ASP A 48 1.01 -2.11 -13.69
CA ASP A 48 0.71 -3.54 -13.90
C ASP A 48 0.11 -4.22 -12.65
N GLN A 49 0.06 -3.52 -11.51
CA GLN A 49 -0.42 -4.08 -10.23
C GLN A 49 -1.82 -3.60 -9.80
N ARG A 50 -2.69 -3.25 -10.76
CA ARG A 50 -4.07 -2.78 -10.47
C ARG A 50 -4.87 -3.72 -9.57
N LEU A 51 -4.69 -5.03 -9.73
CA LEU A 51 -5.42 -6.04 -8.97
C LEU A 51 -5.13 -5.98 -7.46
N PHE A 52 -3.91 -5.62 -7.05
CA PHE A 52 -3.59 -5.46 -5.63
C PHE A 52 -4.16 -4.16 -5.07
N LEU A 53 -4.13 -3.08 -5.85
CA LEU A 53 -4.79 -1.83 -5.47
C LEU A 53 -6.30 -2.03 -5.32
N GLU A 54 -6.90 -2.89 -6.14
CA GLU A 54 -8.31 -3.28 -6.02
C GLU A 54 -8.58 -4.07 -4.74
N ASP A 55 -7.72 -5.03 -4.36
CA ASP A 55 -7.86 -5.74 -3.09
C ASP A 55 -7.67 -4.80 -1.89
N LEU A 56 -6.62 -3.98 -1.89
CA LEU A 56 -6.37 -3.01 -0.81
C LEU A 56 -7.51 -2.01 -0.63
N LYS A 57 -8.19 -1.60 -1.72
CA LYS A 57 -9.37 -0.71 -1.62
C LYS A 57 -10.56 -1.35 -0.91
N GLN A 58 -10.64 -2.68 -0.87
CA GLN A 58 -11.67 -3.39 -0.13
C GLN A 58 -11.35 -3.46 1.38
N TRP A 59 -10.09 -3.23 1.74
CA TRP A 59 -9.69 -3.12 3.14
C TRP A 59 -10.17 -1.78 3.71
N ASN A 60 -11.17 -1.84 4.58
CA ASN A 60 -11.72 -0.72 5.34
C ASN A 60 -11.29 -0.89 6.80
N PRO A 61 -10.14 -0.32 7.20
CA PRO A 61 -9.63 -0.48 8.56
C PRO A 61 -10.64 0.08 9.58
N GLY A 62 -10.82 -0.61 10.70
CA GLY A 62 -11.76 -0.22 11.77
C GLY A 62 -13.23 -0.66 11.59
N ALA A 63 -13.60 -1.23 10.44
CA ALA A 63 -14.86 -1.96 10.31
C ALA A 63 -14.61 -3.46 10.55
N GLY A 64 -15.23 -4.11 11.53
CA GLY A 64 -14.98 -5.53 11.83
C GLY A 64 -13.80 -5.76 12.81
N PRO A 65 -13.22 -6.97 12.88
CA PRO A 65 -12.21 -7.31 13.89
C PRO A 65 -10.88 -6.58 13.71
N GLU A 66 -10.41 -5.89 14.76
CA GLU A 66 -9.14 -5.14 14.80
C GLU A 66 -7.91 -6.04 14.64
N GLU A 67 -7.97 -7.28 15.13
CA GLU A 67 -6.87 -8.25 15.01
C GLU A 67 -6.50 -8.53 13.54
N ILE A 68 -7.50 -8.64 12.66
CA ILE A 68 -7.25 -8.88 11.24
C ILE A 68 -6.59 -7.67 10.59
N ASP A 69 -6.91 -6.45 11.05
CA ASP A 69 -6.28 -5.22 10.56
C ASP A 69 -4.79 -5.18 10.93
N GLU A 70 -4.45 -5.57 12.15
CA GLU A 70 -3.05 -5.65 12.59
C GLU A 70 -2.27 -6.73 11.82
N ILE A 71 -2.89 -7.88 11.53
CA ILE A 71 -2.26 -8.94 10.72
C ILE A 71 -2.02 -8.46 9.28
N ILE A 72 -3.01 -7.82 8.66
CA ILE A 72 -2.88 -7.26 7.30
C ILE A 72 -1.78 -6.21 7.29
N LYS A 73 -1.79 -5.28 8.27
CA LYS A 73 -0.76 -4.23 8.39
C LYS A 73 0.63 -4.82 8.56
N ALA A 74 0.82 -5.75 9.50
CA ALA A 74 2.11 -6.40 9.72
C ALA A 74 2.61 -7.14 8.47
N THR A 75 1.71 -7.79 7.74
CA THR A 75 2.03 -8.44 6.46
C THR A 75 2.52 -7.43 5.42
N LEU A 76 1.81 -6.31 5.26
CA LEU A 76 2.16 -5.27 4.29
C LEU A 76 3.51 -4.62 4.61
N LEU A 77 3.80 -4.38 5.90
CA LEU A 77 5.03 -3.71 6.32
C LEU A 77 6.28 -4.60 6.27
N ASN A 78 6.13 -5.92 6.47
CA ASN A 78 7.24 -6.86 6.44
C ASN A 78 7.65 -7.29 5.02
N ASN A 79 6.76 -7.11 4.03
CA ASN A 79 7.02 -7.48 2.64
C ASN A 79 7.40 -6.26 1.82
N LYS A 80 8.55 -6.29 1.16
CA LYS A 80 8.89 -5.28 0.15
C LYS A 80 8.01 -5.50 -1.07
N LEU A 81 7.18 -4.52 -1.40
CA LEU A 81 6.28 -4.59 -2.57
C LEU A 81 7.03 -4.81 -3.90
N LYS A 82 8.32 -4.45 -3.94
CA LYS A 82 9.21 -4.58 -5.09
C LYS A 82 9.95 -5.92 -5.20
N ASP A 83 9.87 -6.81 -4.20
CA ASP A 83 10.54 -8.12 -4.26
C ASP A 83 9.59 -9.16 -4.88
N PHE A 84 9.49 -9.07 -6.22
CA PHE A 84 8.51 -9.66 -7.15
C PHE A 84 8.38 -11.20 -7.21
N ILE A 85 9.14 -11.98 -6.45
CA ILE A 85 9.00 -13.46 -6.46
C ILE A 85 7.87 -13.94 -5.51
N SER A 86 7.45 -13.10 -4.56
CA SER A 86 6.43 -13.41 -3.54
C SER A 86 5.03 -12.86 -3.83
N TRP A 87 4.85 -12.16 -4.95
CA TRP A 87 3.73 -11.23 -5.11
C TRP A 87 2.37 -11.91 -5.26
N SER A 88 2.28 -13.06 -5.94
CA SER A 88 1.04 -13.82 -6.05
C SER A 88 0.61 -14.40 -4.70
N GLU A 89 1.56 -14.93 -3.92
CA GLU A 89 1.31 -15.55 -2.63
C GLU A 89 0.94 -14.49 -1.58
N ASN A 90 1.67 -13.39 -1.52
CA ASN A 90 1.37 -12.27 -0.63
C ASN A 90 0.03 -11.62 -0.97
N ARG A 91 -0.27 -11.41 -2.26
CA ARG A 91 -1.58 -10.90 -2.68
C ARG A 91 -2.71 -11.87 -2.31
N GLU A 92 -2.52 -13.17 -2.53
CA GLU A 92 -3.52 -14.18 -2.17
C GLU A 92 -3.78 -14.20 -0.67
N MET A 93 -2.74 -14.20 0.15
CA MET A 93 -2.85 -14.13 1.60
C MET A 93 -3.58 -12.85 2.08
N ILE A 94 -3.20 -11.67 1.57
CA ILE A 94 -3.86 -10.40 1.93
C ILE A 94 -5.34 -10.42 1.53
N ARG A 95 -5.64 -10.90 0.33
CA ARG A 95 -7.01 -11.01 -0.16
C ARG A 95 -7.85 -11.99 0.66
N ASP A 96 -7.27 -13.10 1.11
CA ASP A 96 -7.97 -14.06 1.95
C ASP A 96 -8.22 -13.50 3.36
N LEU A 97 -7.26 -12.75 3.93
CA LEU A 97 -7.46 -12.01 5.18
C LEU A 97 -8.58 -10.96 5.06
N ILE A 98 -8.61 -10.20 3.97
CA ILE A 98 -9.67 -9.22 3.70
C ILE A 98 -11.03 -9.93 3.57
N ARG A 99 -11.10 -11.10 2.92
CA ARG A 99 -12.34 -11.87 2.81
C ARG A 99 -12.80 -12.40 4.16
N GLU A 100 -11.90 -12.96 4.97
CA GLU A 100 -12.23 -13.46 6.31
C GLU A 100 -12.79 -12.34 7.18
N LYS A 101 -12.23 -11.13 7.06
CA LYS A 101 -12.70 -9.94 7.78
C LYS A 101 -14.19 -9.64 7.57
N TYR A 102 -14.74 -9.92 6.39
CA TYR A 102 -16.13 -9.60 6.05
C TYR A 102 -17.02 -10.83 5.87
N LYS A 103 -16.54 -12.02 6.28
CA LYS A 103 -17.26 -13.29 6.08
C LYS A 103 -18.56 -13.40 6.89
N ASP A 104 -18.67 -12.61 7.96
CA ASP A 104 -19.82 -12.60 8.87
C ASP A 104 -20.60 -11.26 8.84
N GLY A 105 -20.40 -10.42 7.81
CA GLY A 105 -21.02 -9.11 7.63
C GLY A 105 -22.20 -9.10 6.65
#